data_AF-A0A8K0HNH9-F1
#
_entry.id   AF-A0A8K0HNH9-F1
#
_cell.length_a   1.000
_cell.length_b   1.000
_cell.length_c   1.000
_cell.angle_alpha   90.00
_cell.angle_beta   90.00
_cell.angle_gamma   90.00
#
_symmetry.space_group_name_H-M   'P 1'
#
loop_
_entity.id
_entity.type
_entity.pdbx_description
1 polymer ?
#
loop_
_entity_poly.entity_id
_entity_poly.type
_entity_poly.pdbx_seq_one_letter_code
_entity_poly.pdbx_strand_id
1 'polypeptide(L)'
;MAKAEGGVGAGARKTLNDTQLYRAALEGDWRFAANTQRNIINRAITNQGETALHIAAMAGHEKVVQELLRRLNEEDLEHVNLKGSNALCYAAISGNLKVVKQMLEAGSKRLPNPGSGVKPLMMAASLEHHEIVRYLFDKTYVHDWTQDQQADLFTTCISIGVYDVALTMLDRNPKLATSQDKYAETALLVLSRMPPPTLASESQPGLFKRLVDASFHRIFPGKGSKLNCSRKPNQSPARELLQKLCRYALESDEESQIPSIEEAAKLLFQAAEVGNVDFLIYLIRHNPDLLWVKDNQGGSVFHVAVKNRHEAIFSLWFQLGAIKDLIAKRVIEGENNLLHLAAKLAPQNKLSTVSGAAFQMHRELLWFKAVEKIVPNSYRDMKNSDGYTPRALFMETHKCLRQEGERWMKETAKASLLVATLLAIVLFSVHFSVPGRFDYSGQPVLQNQNLSGVFLMSDAIGLVASSTSMLMFLSILTSRYAEIDFLVSVPFKLMIGFTSLFISVSAMVVAFSASFLSKYVL
;
A
#
# COMPACT_ATOMS: atom_id res chain seq x y z
N MET A 1 -12.40 46.92 -28.77
CA MET A 1 -12.29 46.65 -30.22
C MET A 1 -10.98 47.23 -30.72
N ALA A 2 -10.01 46.37 -31.01
CA ALA A 2 -8.95 46.55 -32.02
C ALA A 2 -8.20 45.22 -32.07
N LYS A 3 -8.70 44.29 -32.91
CA LYS A 3 -7.96 43.12 -33.35
C LYS A 3 -6.72 43.60 -34.12
N ALA A 4 -5.57 43.03 -33.79
CA ALA A 4 -4.48 42.85 -34.74
C ALA A 4 -4.13 41.36 -34.72
N GLU A 5 -4.80 40.63 -35.60
CA GLU A 5 -4.41 39.28 -36.04
C GLU A 5 -3.14 39.38 -36.89
N GLY A 6 -2.36 38.30 -36.92
CA GLY A 6 -1.43 38.04 -38.04
C GLY A 6 0.04 37.95 -37.66
N GLY A 7 0.39 36.95 -36.86
CA GLY A 7 1.77 36.55 -36.62
C GLY A 7 1.88 35.03 -36.52
N VAL A 8 1.38 34.30 -37.51
CA VAL A 8 1.68 32.86 -37.67
C VAL A 8 3.17 32.76 -37.96
N GLY A 9 3.96 32.50 -36.92
CA GLY A 9 5.40 32.28 -37.03
C GLY A 9 5.67 31.12 -37.97
N ALA A 10 6.22 31.46 -39.13
CA ALA A 10 6.77 30.53 -40.10
C ALA A 10 7.64 29.49 -39.38
N GLY A 11 7.38 28.20 -39.63
CA GLY A 11 8.18 27.11 -39.09
C GLY A 11 9.66 27.32 -39.43
N ALA A 12 10.45 27.72 -38.43
CA ALA A 12 11.90 27.78 -38.55
C ALA A 12 12.39 26.40 -39.01
N ARG A 13 12.98 26.33 -40.20
CA ARG A 13 13.54 25.09 -40.75
C ARG A 13 14.59 24.57 -39.77
N LYS A 14 14.27 23.47 -39.07
CA LYS A 14 15.16 22.82 -38.10
C LYS A 14 16.48 22.50 -38.80
N THR A 15 17.59 23.10 -38.37
CA THR A 15 18.87 22.85 -39.02
C THR A 15 19.40 21.46 -38.64
N LEU A 16 20.24 20.87 -39.49
CA LEU A 16 20.88 19.58 -39.19
C LEU A 16 21.64 19.66 -37.84
N ASN A 17 22.26 20.81 -37.56
CA ASN A 17 22.97 21.08 -36.31
C ASN A 17 22.02 21.13 -35.09
N ASP A 18 20.81 21.68 -35.21
CA ASP A 18 19.83 21.68 -34.11
C ASP A 18 19.39 20.27 -33.74
N THR A 19 19.24 19.41 -34.77
CA THR A 19 18.83 18.01 -34.59
C THR A 19 19.95 17.19 -33.96
N GLN A 20 21.21 17.43 -34.38
CA GLN A 20 22.37 16.76 -33.78
C GLN A 20 22.61 17.23 -32.34
N LEU A 21 22.49 18.53 -32.07
CA LEU A 21 22.65 19.08 -30.72
C LEU A 21 21.54 18.60 -29.78
N TYR A 22 20.29 18.50 -30.27
CA TYR A 22 19.20 17.89 -29.52
C TYR A 22 19.52 16.45 -29.13
N ARG A 23 19.98 15.64 -30.08
CA ARG A 23 20.34 14.23 -29.84
C ARG A 23 21.51 14.13 -28.87
N ALA A 24 22.56 14.92 -29.05
CA ALA A 24 23.70 14.95 -28.15
C ALA A 24 23.30 15.31 -26.71
N ALA A 25 22.42 16.31 -26.55
CA ALA A 25 21.89 16.69 -25.25
C ALA A 25 21.03 15.59 -24.60
N LEU A 26 20.27 14.84 -25.39
CA LEU A 26 19.41 13.75 -24.93
C LEU A 26 20.19 12.46 -24.61
N GLU A 27 21.24 12.14 -25.39
CA GLU A 27 22.04 10.91 -25.27
C GLU A 27 23.24 11.07 -24.32
N GLY A 28 23.59 12.30 -23.94
CA GLY A 28 24.69 12.58 -23.01
C GLY A 28 26.05 12.78 -23.70
N ASP A 29 26.08 13.08 -25.00
CA ASP A 29 27.30 13.37 -25.74
C ASP A 29 27.84 14.77 -25.41
N TRP A 30 28.51 14.87 -24.27
CA TRP A 30 29.12 16.11 -23.79
C TRP A 30 30.23 16.62 -24.73
N ARG A 31 30.88 15.74 -25.52
CA ARG A 31 31.95 16.14 -26.45
C ARG A 31 31.38 16.93 -27.61
N PHE A 32 30.24 16.47 -28.15
CA PHE A 32 29.54 17.22 -29.20
C PHE A 32 29.08 18.60 -28.68
N ALA A 33 28.52 18.65 -27.46
CA ALA A 33 28.14 19.92 -26.83
C ALA A 33 29.34 20.86 -26.60
N ALA A 34 30.50 20.32 -26.20
CA ALA A 34 31.74 21.09 -26.02
C ALA A 34 32.27 21.69 -27.34
N ASN A 35 32.18 20.95 -28.44
CA ASN A 35 32.72 21.36 -29.74
C ASN A 35 31.77 22.26 -30.56
N THR A 36 30.49 22.34 -30.18
CA THR A 36 29.49 23.16 -30.89
C THR A 36 29.69 24.65 -30.59
N GLN A 37 29.49 25.55 -31.56
CA GLN A 37 29.68 26.99 -31.34
C GLN A 37 28.66 27.58 -30.35
N ARG A 38 29.06 28.62 -29.61
CA ARG A 38 28.27 29.23 -28.53
C ARG A 38 26.90 29.74 -29.01
N ASN A 39 26.86 30.37 -30.19
CA ASN A 39 25.64 30.91 -30.82
C ASN A 39 24.62 29.82 -31.24
N ILE A 40 25.02 28.55 -31.26
CA ILE A 40 24.13 27.42 -31.55
C ILE A 40 23.62 26.80 -30.24
N ILE A 41 24.44 26.74 -29.19
CA ILE A 41 24.02 26.14 -27.91
C ILE A 41 23.06 27.03 -27.11
N ASN A 42 23.05 28.35 -27.34
CA ASN A 42 22.16 29.27 -26.62
C ASN A 42 20.82 29.56 -27.30
N ARG A 43 20.62 29.15 -28.57
CA ARG A 43 19.34 29.32 -29.27
C ARG A 43 18.37 28.17 -28.99
N ALA A 44 17.09 28.41 -29.29
CA ALA A 44 16.08 27.36 -29.31
C ALA A 44 16.35 26.34 -30.43
N ILE A 45 16.37 25.06 -30.08
CA ILE A 45 16.58 23.92 -31.00
C ILE A 45 15.31 23.10 -31.24
N THR A 46 14.22 23.43 -30.54
CA THR A 46 12.90 22.79 -30.71
C THR A 46 11.82 23.81 -31.05
N ASN A 47 10.71 23.32 -31.62
CA ASN A 47 9.55 24.14 -31.96
C ASN A 47 8.84 24.71 -30.73
N GLN A 48 9.13 24.17 -29.54
CA GLN A 48 8.60 24.66 -28.27
C GLN A 48 9.51 25.74 -27.64
N GLY A 49 10.58 26.15 -28.32
CA GLY A 49 11.50 27.16 -27.81
C GLY A 49 12.54 26.61 -26.81
N GLU A 50 12.73 25.30 -26.74
CA GLU A 50 13.68 24.69 -25.80
C GLU A 50 15.11 24.76 -26.35
N THR A 51 16.08 25.06 -25.47
CA THR A 51 17.51 25.07 -25.79
C THR A 51 18.17 23.72 -25.48
N ALA A 52 19.43 23.54 -25.87
CA ALA A 52 20.20 22.35 -25.53
C ALA A 52 20.26 22.10 -24.01
N LEU A 53 20.29 23.17 -23.20
CA LEU A 53 20.31 23.08 -21.74
C LEU A 53 19.00 22.52 -21.18
N HIS A 54 17.84 22.86 -21.75
CA HIS A 54 16.55 22.29 -21.36
C HIS A 54 16.54 20.77 -21.54
N ILE A 55 17.00 20.31 -22.71
CA ILE A 55 17.00 18.89 -23.06
C ILE A 55 18.00 18.11 -22.20
N ALA A 56 19.22 18.65 -22.01
CA ALA A 56 20.24 18.03 -21.18
C ALA A 56 19.82 17.94 -19.70
N ALA A 57 19.16 18.99 -19.18
CA ALA A 57 18.63 19.02 -17.82
C ALA A 57 17.51 17.99 -17.63
N MET A 58 16.60 17.87 -18.59
CA MET A 58 15.53 16.86 -18.58
C MET A 58 16.07 15.44 -18.59
N ALA A 59 17.07 15.19 -19.43
CA ALA A 59 17.72 13.89 -19.57
C ALA A 59 18.61 13.54 -18.37
N GLY A 60 18.87 14.50 -17.46
CA GLY A 60 19.67 14.27 -16.27
C GLY A 60 21.18 14.12 -16.54
N HIS A 61 21.68 14.54 -17.71
CA HIS A 61 23.07 14.35 -18.11
C HIS A 61 23.99 15.41 -17.51
N GLU A 62 24.42 15.18 -16.27
CA GLU A 62 25.27 16.06 -15.47
C GLU A 62 26.47 16.65 -16.24
N LYS A 63 27.20 15.84 -17.02
CA LYS A 63 28.38 16.31 -17.77
C LYS A 63 28.04 17.27 -18.89
N VAL A 64 26.93 17.03 -19.60
CA VAL A 64 26.45 17.93 -20.65
C VAL A 64 25.98 19.23 -20.02
N VAL A 65 25.20 19.14 -18.93
CA VAL A 65 24.73 20.30 -18.18
C VAL A 65 25.91 21.13 -17.69
N GLN A 66 26.91 20.52 -17.06
CA GLN A 66 28.10 21.22 -16.56
C GLN A 66 28.86 21.94 -17.69
N GLU A 67 29.04 21.30 -18.84
CA GLU A 67 29.75 21.93 -19.96
C GLU A 67 28.93 23.07 -20.58
N LEU A 68 27.61 22.93 -20.69
CA LEU A 68 26.74 24.00 -21.15
C LEU A 68 26.74 25.18 -20.16
N LEU A 69 26.61 24.93 -18.86
CA LEU A 69 26.66 25.96 -17.81
C LEU A 69 27.97 26.76 -17.83
N ARG A 70 29.11 26.11 -18.11
CA ARG A 70 30.42 26.78 -18.23
C ARG A 70 30.48 27.76 -19.40
N ARG A 71 29.67 27.55 -20.43
CA ARG A 71 29.73 28.26 -21.72
C ARG A 71 28.59 29.24 -21.94
N LEU A 72 27.55 29.20 -21.13
CA LEU A 72 26.36 30.06 -21.20
C LEU A 72 26.50 31.23 -20.21
N ASN A 73 25.90 32.37 -20.54
CA ASN A 73 25.81 33.54 -19.66
C ASN A 73 24.47 33.53 -18.95
N GLU A 74 24.29 34.39 -17.97
CA GLU A 74 23.07 34.44 -17.16
C GLU A 74 21.79 34.65 -17.98
N GLU A 75 21.81 35.55 -18.97
CA GLU A 75 20.67 35.76 -19.89
C GLU A 75 20.30 34.46 -20.64
N ASP A 76 21.28 33.63 -20.99
CA ASP A 76 21.03 32.35 -21.66
C ASP A 76 20.43 31.31 -20.68
N LEU A 77 20.75 31.39 -19.38
CA LEU A 77 20.23 30.51 -18.34
C LEU A 77 18.79 30.86 -17.94
N GLU A 78 18.41 32.13 -18.09
CA GLU A 78 17.05 32.63 -17.87
C GLU A 78 16.10 32.37 -19.05
N HIS A 79 16.63 31.88 -20.19
CA HIS A 79 15.81 31.59 -21.37
C HIS A 79 14.67 30.63 -21.02
N VAL A 80 13.45 31.04 -21.39
CA VAL A 80 12.23 30.25 -21.21
C VAL A 80 11.68 29.78 -22.54
N ASN A 81 11.12 28.58 -22.54
CA ASN A 81 10.41 28.02 -23.68
C ASN A 81 9.02 28.70 -23.88
N LEU A 82 8.25 28.29 -24.88
CA LEU A 82 6.91 28.83 -25.17
C LEU A 82 5.88 28.64 -24.04
N LYS A 83 6.14 27.71 -23.10
CA LYS A 83 5.32 27.49 -21.90
C LYS A 83 5.82 28.31 -20.70
N GLY A 84 6.83 29.15 -20.90
CA GLY A 84 7.48 29.93 -19.86
C GLY A 84 8.28 29.08 -18.86
N SER A 85 8.78 27.90 -19.28
CA SER A 85 9.60 27.02 -18.45
C SER A 85 11.06 27.17 -18.83
N ASN A 86 11.93 27.37 -17.85
CA ASN A 86 13.39 27.42 -18.03
C ASN A 86 14.01 26.02 -17.85
N ALA A 87 15.33 25.91 -18.02
CA ALA A 87 16.01 24.64 -17.91
C ALA A 87 16.01 24.05 -16.48
N LEU A 88 15.90 24.88 -15.43
CA LEU A 88 15.76 24.42 -14.04
C LEU A 88 14.41 23.70 -13.82
N CYS A 89 13.34 24.12 -14.51
CA CYS A 89 12.06 23.39 -14.53
C CYS A 89 12.24 21.96 -15.06
N TYR A 90 13.02 21.79 -16.11
CA TYR A 90 13.30 20.47 -16.70
C TYR A 90 14.23 19.63 -15.82
N ALA A 91 15.18 20.26 -15.13
CA ALA A 91 15.98 19.57 -14.11
C ALA A 91 15.10 19.06 -12.95
N ALA A 92 14.15 19.87 -12.48
CA ALA A 92 13.17 19.45 -11.48
C ALA A 92 12.31 18.27 -11.97
N ILE A 93 11.90 18.28 -13.25
CA ILE A 93 11.17 17.16 -13.87
C ILE A 93 12.00 15.87 -13.89
N SER A 94 13.29 15.97 -14.17
CA SER A 94 14.19 14.81 -14.33
C SER A 94 14.34 13.97 -13.06
N GLY A 95 14.06 14.52 -11.88
CA GLY A 95 14.35 13.86 -10.60
C GLY A 95 15.84 13.82 -10.24
N ASN A 96 16.74 14.43 -11.03
CA ASN A 96 18.17 14.45 -10.75
C ASN A 96 18.57 15.66 -9.87
N LEU A 97 18.66 15.42 -8.56
CA LEU A 97 19.07 16.43 -7.57
C LEU A 97 20.46 17.04 -7.87
N LYS A 98 21.40 16.28 -8.46
CA LYS A 98 22.74 16.80 -8.76
C LYS A 98 22.70 17.84 -9.88
N VAL A 99 21.90 17.60 -10.92
CA VAL A 99 21.67 18.57 -12.00
C VAL A 99 21.03 19.84 -11.42
N VAL A 100 20.03 19.70 -10.56
CA VAL A 100 19.40 20.83 -9.87
C VAL A 100 20.42 21.63 -9.05
N LYS A 101 21.29 20.96 -8.28
CA LYS A 101 22.36 21.59 -7.51
C LYS A 101 23.35 22.32 -8.41
N GLN A 102 23.84 21.67 -9.46
CA GLN A 102 24.79 22.27 -10.43
C GLN A 102 24.21 23.54 -11.07
N MET A 103 22.95 23.51 -11.49
CA MET A 103 22.31 24.67 -12.11
C MET A 103 22.13 25.82 -11.13
N LEU A 104 21.75 25.53 -9.87
CA LEU A 104 21.61 26.56 -8.84
C LEU A 104 22.96 27.12 -8.39
N GLU A 105 23.99 26.30 -8.25
CA GLU A 105 25.35 26.72 -7.90
C GLU A 105 25.97 27.58 -9.01
N ALA A 106 25.76 27.23 -10.28
CA ALA A 106 26.22 28.03 -11.42
C ALA A 106 25.51 29.38 -11.55
N GLY A 107 24.23 29.46 -11.17
CA GLY A 107 23.46 30.72 -11.12
C GLY A 107 23.60 31.53 -9.82
N SER A 108 24.31 31.01 -8.80
CA SER A 108 24.20 31.44 -7.39
C SER A 108 24.74 32.82 -7.01
N LYS A 109 25.24 33.64 -7.94
CA LYS A 109 25.60 35.03 -7.61
C LYS A 109 24.46 36.05 -7.77
N ARG A 110 23.33 35.70 -8.39
CA ARG A 110 22.24 36.64 -8.75
C ARG A 110 20.85 35.96 -8.78
N LEU A 111 20.29 35.61 -7.62
CA LEU A 111 18.88 35.22 -7.57
C LEU A 111 18.03 36.35 -6.99
N PRO A 112 17.52 37.23 -7.86
CA PRO A 112 16.13 37.64 -7.81
C PRO A 112 15.42 37.00 -9.01
N ASN A 113 14.58 36.02 -8.70
CA ASN A 113 13.60 35.40 -9.60
C ASN A 113 14.20 34.55 -10.74
N PRO A 114 14.39 33.22 -10.57
CA PRO A 114 14.48 32.35 -11.72
C PRO A 114 13.13 32.43 -12.42
N GLY A 115 13.03 33.24 -13.48
CA GLY A 115 11.77 33.75 -14.05
C GLY A 115 10.67 32.71 -13.99
N SER A 116 9.63 32.97 -13.19
CA SER A 116 8.59 32.04 -12.72
C SER A 116 8.93 31.18 -11.48
N GLY A 117 9.49 31.77 -10.41
CA GLY A 117 9.94 31.07 -9.18
C GLY A 117 9.01 30.00 -8.56
N VAL A 118 7.73 29.96 -8.94
CA VAL A 118 6.78 28.89 -8.64
C VAL A 118 7.08 27.57 -9.37
N LYS A 119 7.47 27.59 -10.66
CA LYS A 119 7.40 26.42 -11.53
C LYS A 119 8.38 25.28 -11.19
N PRO A 120 9.68 25.51 -10.92
CA PRO A 120 10.59 24.39 -10.65
C PRO A 120 10.22 23.61 -9.38
N LEU A 121 9.91 24.32 -8.30
CA LEU A 121 9.48 23.71 -7.03
C LEU A 121 8.13 23.02 -7.18
N MET A 122 7.15 23.65 -7.84
CA MET A 122 5.85 23.03 -8.10
C MET A 122 5.96 21.82 -9.03
N MET A 123 6.86 21.81 -10.01
CA MET A 123 7.09 20.65 -10.89
C MET A 123 7.73 19.49 -10.14
N ALA A 124 8.72 19.76 -9.29
CA ALA A 124 9.29 18.75 -8.41
C ALA A 124 8.22 18.16 -7.48
N ALA A 125 7.35 19.00 -6.91
CA ALA A 125 6.26 18.57 -6.04
C ALA A 125 5.20 17.76 -6.80
N SER A 126 4.80 18.19 -7.99
CA SER A 126 3.83 17.49 -8.85
C SER A 126 4.32 16.12 -9.35
N LEU A 127 5.63 15.90 -9.30
CA LEU A 127 6.28 14.64 -9.70
C LEU A 127 6.86 13.87 -8.51
N GLU A 128 6.51 14.27 -7.28
CA GLU A 128 6.85 13.57 -6.04
C GLU A 128 8.38 13.44 -5.79
N HIS A 129 9.17 14.37 -6.32
CA HIS A 129 10.64 14.39 -6.13
C HIS A 129 11.01 14.99 -4.77
N HIS A 130 10.75 14.26 -3.69
CA HIS A 130 10.82 14.74 -2.29
C HIS A 130 12.12 15.48 -1.94
N GLU A 131 13.28 14.93 -2.30
CA GLU A 131 14.58 15.54 -1.98
C GLU A 131 14.83 16.85 -2.75
N ILE A 132 14.31 16.94 -3.98
CA ILE A 132 14.37 18.17 -4.79
C ILE A 132 13.43 19.21 -4.20
N VAL A 133 12.24 18.82 -3.76
CA VAL A 133 11.28 19.72 -3.09
C VAL A 133 11.92 20.37 -1.86
N ARG A 134 12.53 19.58 -0.97
CA ARG A 134 13.26 20.11 0.20
C ARG A 134 14.36 21.07 -0.21
N TYR A 135 15.22 20.65 -1.14
CA TYR A 135 16.36 21.45 -1.56
C TYR A 135 15.94 22.77 -2.23
N LEU A 136 14.95 22.74 -3.11
CA LEU A 136 14.44 23.94 -3.78
C LEU A 136 13.68 24.85 -2.82
N PHE A 137 12.94 24.31 -1.87
CA PHE A 137 12.24 25.09 -0.85
C PHE A 137 13.21 25.94 -0.02
N ASP A 138 14.33 25.36 0.43
CA ASP A 138 15.36 26.08 1.18
C ASP A 138 16.04 27.20 0.38
N LYS A 139 16.00 27.12 -0.95
CA LYS A 139 16.61 28.09 -1.86
C LYS A 139 15.60 29.09 -2.45
N THR A 140 14.31 28.92 -2.18
CA THR A 140 13.24 29.72 -2.75
C THR A 140 12.54 30.54 -1.68
N TYR A 141 12.42 31.86 -1.89
CA TYR A 141 11.66 32.74 -1.01
C TYR A 141 10.15 32.60 -1.26
N VAL A 142 9.57 31.48 -0.80
CA VAL A 142 8.13 31.17 -0.98
C VAL A 142 7.21 32.20 -0.32
N HIS A 143 7.72 32.99 0.64
CA HIS A 143 6.94 34.04 1.31
C HIS A 143 6.44 35.11 0.33
N ASP A 144 7.18 35.41 -0.74
CA ASP A 144 6.80 36.45 -1.71
C ASP A 144 5.74 35.98 -2.71
N TRP A 145 5.36 34.69 -2.67
CA TRP A 145 4.35 34.13 -3.57
C TRP A 145 2.95 34.59 -3.17
N THR A 146 2.01 34.52 -4.12
CA THR A 146 0.60 34.77 -3.81
C THR A 146 0.07 33.72 -2.82
N GLN A 147 -0.97 34.07 -2.06
CA GLN A 147 -1.57 33.14 -1.10
C GLN A 147 -2.01 31.83 -1.78
N ASP A 148 -2.61 31.91 -2.98
CA ASP A 148 -3.05 30.74 -3.75
C ASP A 148 -1.87 29.85 -4.14
N GLN A 149 -0.73 30.43 -4.56
CA GLN A 149 0.47 29.67 -4.90
C GLN A 149 1.09 28.99 -3.67
N GLN A 150 1.08 29.67 -2.52
CA GLN A 150 1.52 29.08 -1.26
C GLN A 150 0.57 27.95 -0.82
N ALA A 151 -0.74 28.13 -0.96
CA ALA A 151 -1.75 27.12 -0.65
C ALA A 151 -1.59 25.88 -1.55
N ASP A 152 -1.42 26.07 -2.86
CA ASP A 152 -1.17 24.99 -3.82
C ASP A 152 0.08 24.18 -3.47
N LEU A 153 1.20 24.85 -3.17
CA LEU A 153 2.41 24.16 -2.74
C LEU A 153 2.21 23.44 -1.41
N PHE A 154 1.54 24.08 -0.46
CA PHE A 154 1.28 23.53 0.87
C PHE A 154 0.45 22.25 0.81
N THR A 155 -0.69 22.27 0.09
CA THR A 155 -1.52 21.08 -0.08
C THR A 155 -0.81 19.99 -0.88
N THR A 156 0.00 20.36 -1.87
CA THR A 156 0.83 19.41 -2.62
C THR A 156 1.88 18.76 -1.71
N CYS A 157 2.58 19.52 -0.86
CA CYS A 157 3.54 18.95 0.09
C CYS A 157 2.88 17.94 1.05
N ILE A 158 1.65 18.21 1.48
CA ILE A 158 0.86 17.27 2.31
C ILE A 158 0.50 16.01 1.52
N SER A 159 0.08 16.15 0.27
CA SER A 159 -0.35 15.02 -0.57
C SER A 159 0.78 14.10 -0.98
N ILE A 160 2.02 14.60 -1.08
CA ILE A 160 3.21 13.79 -1.35
C ILE A 160 3.90 13.29 -0.07
N GLY A 161 3.48 13.77 1.11
CA GLY A 161 4.03 13.35 2.41
C GLY A 161 5.32 14.06 2.85
N VAL A 162 5.65 15.20 2.25
CA VAL A 162 6.77 16.07 2.67
C VAL A 162 6.28 17.03 3.77
N TYR A 163 5.95 16.43 4.92
CA TYR A 163 5.34 17.13 6.06
C TYR A 163 6.26 18.14 6.75
N ASP A 164 7.57 17.97 6.65
CA ASP A 164 8.59 18.87 7.18
C ASP A 164 8.56 20.25 6.50
N VAL A 165 8.48 20.26 5.16
CA VAL A 165 8.29 21.50 4.39
C VAL A 165 6.93 22.11 4.70
N ALA A 166 5.87 21.31 4.73
CA ALA A 166 4.53 21.77 5.06
C ALA A 166 4.46 22.43 6.46
N LEU A 167 5.06 21.80 7.48
CA LEU A 167 5.17 22.37 8.83
C LEU A 167 5.88 23.73 8.81
N THR A 168 7.01 23.82 8.09
CA THR A 168 7.76 25.08 7.97
C THR A 168 6.94 26.16 7.28
N MET A 169 6.16 25.82 6.25
CA MET A 169 5.25 26.75 5.59
C MET A 169 4.14 27.23 6.54
N LEU A 170 3.54 26.31 7.30
CA LEU A 170 2.47 26.63 8.25
C LEU A 170 2.96 27.50 9.41
N ASP A 171 4.17 27.24 9.91
CA ASP A 171 4.78 28.03 10.99
C ASP A 171 5.11 29.47 10.54
N ARG A 172 5.43 29.66 9.25
CA ARG A 172 5.65 30.99 8.66
C ARG A 172 4.35 31.71 8.31
N ASN A 173 3.34 30.99 7.85
CA ASN A 173 2.06 31.55 7.43
C ASN A 173 0.88 30.69 7.94
N PRO A 174 0.35 30.97 9.15
CA PRO A 174 -0.78 30.23 9.72
C PRO A 174 -2.06 30.28 8.89
N LYS A 175 -2.26 31.31 8.05
CA LYS A 175 -3.44 31.44 7.18
C LYS A 175 -3.55 30.29 6.15
N LEU A 176 -2.44 29.58 5.89
CA LEU A 176 -2.45 28.40 5.02
C LEU A 176 -3.31 27.26 5.58
N ALA A 177 -3.59 27.24 6.89
CA ALA A 177 -4.45 26.21 7.48
C ALA A 177 -5.88 26.21 6.90
N THR A 178 -6.42 27.40 6.62
CA THR A 178 -7.79 27.62 6.12
C THR A 178 -7.83 27.99 4.64
N SER A 179 -6.66 28.21 4.02
CA SER A 179 -6.57 28.53 2.59
C SER A 179 -6.97 27.33 1.73
N GLN A 180 -7.62 27.62 0.61
CA GLN A 180 -8.00 26.63 -0.38
C GLN A 180 -6.97 26.62 -1.51
N ASP A 181 -6.67 25.44 -2.02
CA ASP A 181 -5.86 25.28 -3.23
C ASP A 181 -6.69 25.50 -4.51
N LYS A 182 -6.07 25.33 -5.67
CA LYS A 182 -6.69 25.43 -7.00
C LYS A 182 -7.89 24.49 -7.23
N TYR A 183 -8.08 23.47 -6.39
CA TYR A 183 -9.21 22.56 -6.42
C TYR A 183 -10.29 22.91 -5.39
N ALA A 184 -10.16 24.07 -4.73
CA ALA A 184 -10.97 24.50 -3.60
C ALA A 184 -10.87 23.56 -2.38
N GLU A 185 -9.75 22.85 -2.23
CA GLU A 185 -9.53 21.92 -1.13
C GLU A 185 -8.67 22.57 -0.03
N THR A 186 -9.04 22.34 1.24
CA THR A 186 -8.25 22.77 2.40
C THR A 186 -7.20 21.73 2.75
N ALA A 187 -6.11 22.15 3.39
CA ALA A 187 -5.05 21.25 3.85
C ALA A 187 -5.56 20.11 4.74
N LEU A 188 -6.57 20.39 5.57
CA LEU A 188 -7.18 19.39 6.46
C LEU A 188 -7.94 18.30 5.67
N LEU A 189 -8.59 18.68 4.56
CA LEU A 189 -9.30 17.77 3.65
C LEU A 189 -8.34 16.89 2.84
N VAL A 190 -7.19 17.44 2.45
CA VAL A 190 -6.13 16.64 1.84
C VAL A 190 -5.60 15.64 2.85
N LEU A 191 -5.27 16.09 4.06
CA LEU A 191 -4.73 15.24 5.12
C LEU A 191 -5.69 14.12 5.56
N SER A 192 -7.01 14.34 5.56
CA SER A 192 -7.99 13.29 5.87
C SER A 192 -7.97 12.15 4.85
N ARG A 193 -7.66 12.43 3.59
CA ARG A 193 -7.54 11.43 2.52
C ARG A 193 -6.15 10.81 2.41
N MET A 194 -5.17 11.34 3.13
CA MET A 194 -3.85 10.75 3.13
C MET A 194 -3.88 9.40 3.85
N PRO A 195 -3.36 8.32 3.24
CA PRO A 195 -3.13 7.10 3.97
C PRO A 195 -2.22 7.41 5.16
N PRO A 196 -2.38 6.69 6.30
CA PRO A 196 -1.56 6.95 7.47
C PRO A 196 -0.08 6.96 7.07
N PRO A 197 0.69 7.99 7.46
CA PRO A 197 2.09 8.14 7.08
C PRO A 197 2.87 6.97 7.64
N THR A 198 3.06 5.94 6.81
CA THR A 198 3.86 4.74 7.10
C THR A 198 3.86 4.28 8.56
N LEU A 199 2.80 3.59 8.97
CA LEU A 199 3.06 2.30 9.63
C LEU A 199 3.35 1.29 8.51
N ALA A 200 4.52 1.45 7.89
CA ALA A 200 5.28 0.34 7.34
C ALA A 200 5.68 -0.55 8.52
N SER A 201 4.68 -1.26 9.02
CA SER A 201 4.84 -2.47 9.79
C SER A 201 3.79 -3.42 9.23
N GLU A 202 4.19 -4.08 8.14
CA GLU A 202 4.18 -5.52 8.19
C GLU A 202 4.51 -5.96 9.64
N SER A 203 3.63 -6.78 10.22
CA SER A 203 3.63 -7.23 11.63
C SER A 203 3.01 -6.30 12.69
N GLN A 204 1.73 -6.00 12.55
CA GLN A 204 0.86 -6.24 13.70
C GLN A 204 0.06 -7.51 13.39
N PRO A 205 0.28 -8.64 14.10
CA PRO A 205 -0.68 -9.73 14.03
C PRO A 205 -2.01 -9.13 14.48
N GLY A 206 -2.90 -8.94 13.50
CA GLY A 206 -4.13 -8.18 13.69
C GLY A 206 -4.87 -8.69 14.91
N LEU A 207 -5.56 -7.81 15.60
CA LEU A 207 -6.60 -8.21 16.56
C LEU A 207 -7.56 -9.24 15.94
N PHE A 208 -7.69 -9.23 14.61
CA PHE A 208 -8.30 -10.28 13.80
C PHE A 208 -7.61 -11.65 13.94
N LYS A 209 -6.28 -11.74 13.78
CA LYS A 209 -5.49 -12.94 14.12
C LYS A 209 -5.69 -13.32 15.59
N ARG A 210 -5.77 -12.36 16.53
CA ARG A 210 -6.06 -12.65 17.96
C ARG A 210 -7.51 -13.11 18.24
N LEU A 211 -8.50 -12.66 17.50
CA LEU A 211 -9.91 -13.09 17.59
C LEU A 211 -10.11 -14.47 16.96
N VAL A 212 -9.38 -14.76 15.88
CA VAL A 212 -9.30 -16.08 15.25
C VAL A 212 -8.48 -17.04 16.12
N ASP A 213 -7.34 -16.61 16.67
CA ASP A 213 -6.54 -17.34 17.65
C ASP A 213 -7.31 -17.57 18.95
N ALA A 214 -8.24 -16.69 19.36
CA ALA A 214 -9.14 -16.94 20.50
C ALA A 214 -10.11 -18.11 20.24
N SER A 215 -10.37 -18.44 18.98
CA SER A 215 -11.10 -19.67 18.60
C SER A 215 -10.18 -20.91 18.63
N PHE A 216 -8.88 -20.72 18.37
CA PHE A 216 -7.83 -21.74 18.45
C PHE A 216 -7.36 -22.03 19.90
N HIS A 217 -7.37 -21.03 20.78
CA HIS A 217 -6.96 -21.11 22.19
C HIS A 217 -7.96 -21.84 23.10
N ARG A 218 -9.16 -22.20 22.62
CA ARG A 218 -10.03 -23.15 23.32
C ARG A 218 -9.43 -24.56 23.40
N ILE A 219 -8.39 -24.86 22.62
CA ILE A 219 -7.74 -26.19 22.56
C ILE A 219 -6.46 -26.24 23.42
N PHE A 220 -5.80 -25.10 23.70
CA PHE A 220 -4.62 -25.03 24.56
C PHE A 220 -4.61 -23.75 25.43
N PRO A 221 -4.79 -23.84 26.76
CA PRO A 221 -4.88 -22.68 27.64
C PRO A 221 -3.49 -22.17 28.05
N GLY A 222 -3.17 -20.93 27.66
CA GLY A 222 -1.99 -20.18 28.11
C GLY A 222 -2.39 -18.79 28.61
N LYS A 223 -1.84 -18.38 29.76
CA LYS A 223 -2.22 -17.22 30.59
C LYS A 223 -2.34 -15.90 29.83
N GLY A 224 -3.43 -15.18 30.09
CA GLY A 224 -3.71 -13.86 29.52
C GLY A 224 -2.75 -12.77 29.99
N SER A 225 -2.12 -12.09 29.03
CA SER A 225 -1.36 -10.86 29.27
C SER A 225 -2.29 -9.65 29.19
N LYS A 226 -2.44 -8.93 30.32
CA LYS A 226 -2.96 -7.55 30.37
C LYS A 226 -2.17 -6.69 29.39
N LEU A 227 -2.84 -5.99 28.47
CA LEU A 227 -2.18 -5.02 27.59
C LEU A 227 -2.34 -3.61 28.13
N ASN A 228 -1.25 -3.06 28.65
CA ASN A 228 -1.03 -1.63 28.79
C ASN A 228 -0.89 -1.00 27.40
N CYS A 229 -1.90 -0.26 26.94
CA CYS A 229 -1.76 0.65 25.81
C CYS A 229 -1.15 1.98 26.28
N SER A 230 0.09 1.94 26.75
CA SER A 230 0.88 3.12 27.05
C SER A 230 2.12 3.12 26.15
N ARG A 231 1.92 3.39 24.86
CA ARG A 231 3.03 3.78 23.97
C ARG A 231 3.14 5.30 23.99
N LYS A 232 4.28 5.79 24.49
CA LYS A 232 4.68 7.21 24.42
C LYS A 232 4.58 7.69 22.96
N PRO A 233 4.12 8.93 22.71
CA PRO A 233 3.95 9.44 21.35
C PRO A 233 5.32 9.78 20.77
N ASN A 234 5.85 8.95 19.87
CA ASN A 234 6.85 9.45 18.94
C ASN A 234 6.14 10.46 18.03
N GLN A 235 6.55 11.72 18.09
CA GLN A 235 6.00 12.83 17.31
C GLN A 235 6.42 12.63 15.85
N SER A 236 5.55 12.05 15.02
CA SER A 236 5.76 12.09 13.57
C SER A 236 5.42 13.50 13.06
N PRO A 237 6.16 14.05 12.09
CA PRO A 237 5.87 15.37 11.50
C PRO A 237 4.42 15.50 11.02
N ALA A 238 3.83 14.42 10.50
CA ALA A 238 2.44 14.40 10.08
C ALA A 238 1.44 14.57 11.24
N ARG A 239 1.73 13.98 12.41
CA ARG A 239 0.86 14.13 13.59
C ARG A 239 0.96 15.52 14.18
N GLU A 240 2.16 16.10 14.19
CA GLU A 240 2.35 17.50 14.56
C GLU A 240 1.60 18.43 13.61
N LEU A 241 1.69 18.18 12.31
CA LEU A 241 0.97 18.96 11.29
C LEU A 241 -0.54 18.86 11.48
N LEU A 242 -1.06 17.66 11.71
CA LEU A 242 -2.48 17.45 12.04
C LEU A 242 -2.89 18.29 13.25
N GLN A 243 -2.13 18.23 14.34
CA GLN A 243 -2.41 18.98 15.55
C GLN A 243 -2.43 20.50 15.29
N LYS A 244 -1.43 21.02 14.58
CA LYS A 244 -1.36 22.45 14.24
C LYS A 244 -2.51 22.87 13.32
N LEU A 245 -2.78 22.12 12.26
CA LEU A 245 -3.88 22.40 11.33
C LEU A 245 -5.22 22.40 12.03
N CYS A 246 -5.48 21.38 12.85
CA CYS A 246 -6.68 21.30 13.64
C CYS A 246 -6.79 22.45 14.64
N ARG A 247 -5.71 22.86 15.31
CA ARG A 247 -5.73 24.04 16.19
C ARG A 247 -6.13 25.31 15.42
N TYR A 248 -5.49 25.57 14.28
CA TYR A 248 -5.80 26.76 13.48
C TYR A 248 -7.17 26.73 12.83
N ALA A 249 -7.69 25.53 12.52
CA ALA A 249 -8.99 25.36 11.89
C ALA A 249 -10.15 25.19 12.88
N LEU A 250 -9.91 24.74 14.12
CA LEU A 250 -10.95 24.43 15.14
C LEU A 250 -10.98 25.44 16.30
N GLU A 251 -9.88 26.13 16.61
CA GLU A 251 -9.70 26.95 17.82
C GLU A 251 -9.37 28.42 17.49
N SER A 252 -9.75 28.96 16.32
CA SER A 252 -9.49 30.38 16.03
C SER A 252 -10.30 31.29 16.96
N ASP A 253 -9.59 31.87 17.95
CA ASP A 253 -10.05 32.84 18.96
C ASP A 253 -10.57 34.19 18.41
N GLU A 254 -10.71 34.35 17.09
CA GLU A 254 -11.43 35.48 16.51
C GLU A 254 -12.86 35.03 16.19
N GLU A 255 -13.81 35.46 17.02
CA GLU A 255 -15.28 35.53 16.86
C GLU A 255 -15.90 35.07 15.51
N SER A 256 -15.59 33.86 15.02
CA SER A 256 -16.24 33.16 13.90
C SER A 256 -15.58 31.80 13.59
N GLN A 257 -16.41 30.76 13.62
CA GLN A 257 -16.24 29.44 12.99
C GLN A 257 -15.30 28.43 13.68
N ILE A 258 -15.79 27.85 14.78
CA ILE A 258 -15.64 26.38 14.96
C ILE A 258 -16.12 25.76 13.62
N PRO A 259 -15.35 24.89 12.95
CA PRO A 259 -15.77 24.30 11.70
C PRO A 259 -17.07 23.60 12.01
N SER A 260 -18.07 23.90 11.18
CA SER A 260 -19.41 23.39 11.40
C SER A 260 -19.34 21.88 11.61
N ILE A 261 -20.21 21.35 12.46
CA ILE A 261 -20.28 19.89 12.69
C ILE A 261 -20.37 19.14 11.35
N GLU A 262 -20.94 19.77 10.32
CA GLU A 262 -21.00 19.29 8.94
C GLU A 262 -19.62 19.16 8.26
N GLU A 263 -18.75 20.17 8.36
CA GLU A 263 -17.39 20.11 7.80
C GLU A 263 -16.53 19.06 8.51
N ALA A 264 -16.57 19.04 9.84
CA ALA A 264 -15.86 18.04 10.64
C ALA A 264 -16.37 16.62 10.35
N ALA A 265 -17.67 16.46 10.10
CA ALA A 265 -18.24 15.19 9.68
C ALA A 265 -17.79 14.77 8.28
N LYS A 266 -17.73 15.69 7.31
CA LYS A 266 -17.20 15.40 5.97
C LYS A 266 -15.77 14.86 6.05
N LEU A 267 -14.91 15.51 6.83
CA LEU A 267 -13.53 15.08 7.07
C LEU A 267 -13.46 13.71 7.73
N LEU A 268 -14.32 13.45 8.73
CA LEU A 268 -14.42 12.18 9.42
C LEU A 268 -14.77 11.03 8.48
N PHE A 269 -15.79 11.21 7.62
CA PHE A 269 -16.22 10.16 6.69
C PHE A 269 -15.17 9.89 5.61
N GLN A 270 -14.52 10.92 5.06
CA GLN A 270 -13.43 10.71 4.11
C GLN A 270 -12.25 9.96 4.73
N ALA A 271 -11.86 10.31 5.97
CA ALA A 271 -10.84 9.58 6.70
C ALA A 271 -11.24 8.10 6.90
N ALA A 272 -12.52 7.83 7.13
CA ALA A 272 -13.03 6.47 7.25
C ALA A 272 -13.09 5.70 5.93
N GLU A 273 -13.31 6.37 4.79
CA GLU A 273 -13.28 5.75 3.46
C GLU A 273 -11.86 5.30 3.07
N VAL A 274 -10.84 6.11 3.38
CA VAL A 274 -9.45 5.78 3.06
C VAL A 274 -8.79 4.91 4.13
N GLY A 275 -9.26 4.97 5.38
CA GLY A 275 -8.71 4.20 6.49
C GLY A 275 -7.68 4.98 7.32
N ASN A 276 -7.76 6.31 7.36
CA ASN A 276 -6.88 7.16 8.17
C ASN A 276 -7.32 7.16 9.64
N VAL A 277 -6.88 6.13 10.37
CA VAL A 277 -7.28 5.84 11.75
C VAL A 277 -6.82 6.93 12.72
N ASP A 278 -5.58 7.42 12.59
CA ASP A 278 -5.01 8.41 13.50
C ASP A 278 -5.74 9.74 13.41
N PHE A 279 -6.07 10.18 12.19
CA PHE A 279 -6.86 11.37 11.94
C PHE A 279 -8.28 11.24 12.52
N LEU A 280 -8.92 10.09 12.30
CA LEU A 280 -10.25 9.79 12.84
C LEU A 280 -10.26 9.80 14.37
N ILE A 281 -9.28 9.17 15.02
CA ILE A 281 -9.15 9.16 16.48
C ILE A 281 -8.95 10.60 16.99
N TYR A 282 -8.14 11.40 16.30
CA TYR A 282 -7.92 12.79 16.66
C TYR A 282 -9.24 13.58 16.63
N LEU A 283 -9.97 13.55 15.52
CA LEU A 283 -11.24 14.27 15.39
C LEU A 283 -12.27 13.87 16.45
N ILE A 284 -12.46 12.57 16.70
CA ILE A 284 -13.44 12.08 17.68
C ILE A 284 -13.05 12.50 19.12
N ARG A 285 -11.76 12.57 19.44
CA ARG A 285 -11.30 13.00 20.78
C ARG A 285 -11.59 14.47 21.04
N HIS A 286 -11.44 15.31 20.02
CA HIS A 286 -11.68 16.75 20.15
C HIS A 286 -13.16 17.11 20.01
N ASN A 287 -13.92 16.40 19.16
CA ASN A 287 -15.35 16.58 18.96
C ASN A 287 -16.11 15.23 19.09
N PRO A 288 -16.45 14.80 20.31
CA PRO A 288 -17.14 13.51 20.55
C PRO A 288 -18.50 13.39 19.86
N ASP A 289 -19.16 14.52 19.58
CA ASP A 289 -20.46 14.56 18.89
C ASP A 289 -20.41 13.98 17.47
N LEU A 290 -19.22 13.95 16.86
CA LEU A 290 -18.97 13.34 15.56
C LEU A 290 -19.32 11.85 15.50
N LEU A 291 -19.34 11.15 16.64
CA LEU A 291 -19.78 9.75 16.71
C LEU A 291 -21.24 9.55 16.30
N TRP A 292 -22.06 10.59 16.40
CA TRP A 292 -23.50 10.52 16.13
C TRP A 292 -23.87 10.93 14.71
N VAL A 293 -22.98 11.65 14.02
CA VAL A 293 -23.22 12.15 12.68
C VAL A 293 -23.41 11.00 11.69
N LYS A 294 -24.19 11.28 10.65
CA LYS A 294 -24.58 10.33 9.62
C LYS A 294 -24.00 10.76 8.28
N ASP A 295 -23.59 9.77 7.48
CA ASP A 295 -23.27 9.99 6.09
C ASP A 295 -24.54 10.17 5.25
N ASN A 296 -24.37 10.37 3.95
CA ASN A 296 -25.49 10.51 3.00
C ASN A 296 -26.39 9.26 2.94
N GLN A 297 -25.90 8.10 3.36
CA GLN A 297 -26.65 6.83 3.40
C GLN A 297 -27.32 6.60 4.78
N GLY A 298 -27.18 7.54 5.72
CA GLY A 298 -27.67 7.42 7.10
C GLY A 298 -26.77 6.60 8.03
N GLY A 299 -25.61 6.15 7.55
CA GLY A 299 -24.63 5.32 8.26
C GLY A 299 -23.71 6.13 9.17
N SER A 300 -23.16 5.47 10.19
CA SER A 300 -22.08 6.05 11.00
C SER A 300 -20.72 5.80 10.37
N VAL A 301 -19.67 6.40 10.93
CA VAL A 301 -18.28 6.18 10.52
C VAL A 301 -17.87 4.69 10.50
N PHE A 302 -18.48 3.87 11.37
CA PHE A 302 -18.26 2.42 11.42
C PHE A 302 -18.92 1.67 10.27
N HIS A 303 -20.02 2.18 9.72
CA HIS A 303 -20.66 1.61 8.53
C HIS A 303 -19.73 1.78 7.31
N VAL A 304 -19.17 2.98 7.15
CA VAL A 304 -18.16 3.28 6.12
C VAL A 304 -16.91 2.39 6.29
N ALA A 305 -16.41 2.24 7.51
CA ALA A 305 -15.29 1.36 7.79
C ALA A 305 -15.58 -0.12 7.46
N VAL A 306 -16.79 -0.60 7.77
CA VAL A 306 -17.21 -1.98 7.46
C VAL A 306 -17.30 -2.23 5.96
N LYS A 307 -17.89 -1.28 5.23
CA LYS A 307 -18.00 -1.30 3.76
C LYS A 307 -16.64 -1.35 3.08
N ASN A 308 -15.66 -0.59 3.59
CA ASN A 308 -14.31 -0.47 3.00
C ASN A 308 -13.25 -1.43 3.58
N ARG A 309 -13.64 -2.38 4.46
CA ARG A 309 -12.73 -3.35 5.09
C ARG A 309 -11.59 -2.73 5.92
N HIS A 310 -11.86 -1.64 6.63
CA HIS A 310 -10.87 -1.00 7.50
C HIS A 310 -10.90 -1.59 8.91
N GLU A 311 -10.18 -2.69 9.09
CA GLU A 311 -10.09 -3.46 10.35
C GLU A 311 -9.65 -2.59 11.55
N ALA A 312 -8.73 -1.64 11.34
CA ALA A 312 -8.21 -0.78 12.40
C ALA A 312 -9.28 0.19 12.93
N ILE A 313 -10.07 0.83 12.05
CA ILE A 313 -11.19 1.69 12.46
C ILE A 313 -12.28 0.82 13.11
N PHE A 314 -12.59 -0.34 12.53
CA PHE A 314 -13.53 -1.29 13.12
C PHE A 314 -13.13 -1.71 14.53
N SER A 315 -11.84 -1.88 14.81
CA SER A 315 -11.35 -2.27 16.15
C SER A 315 -11.67 -1.23 17.24
N LEU A 316 -11.85 0.06 16.87
CA LEU A 316 -12.25 1.11 17.81
C LEU A 316 -13.67 0.89 18.36
N TRP A 317 -14.48 0.08 17.68
CA TRP A 317 -15.82 -0.33 18.12
C TRP A 317 -15.84 -0.85 19.56
N PHE A 318 -14.83 -1.64 19.93
CA PHE A 318 -14.75 -2.27 21.26
C PHE A 318 -14.45 -1.27 22.38
N GLN A 319 -14.03 -0.05 22.04
CA GLN A 319 -13.74 1.02 23.00
C GLN A 319 -14.94 1.94 23.26
N LEU A 320 -16.04 1.81 22.50
CA LEU A 320 -17.19 2.72 22.54
C LEU A 320 -18.15 2.50 23.73
N GLY A 321 -17.90 1.53 24.59
CA GLY A 321 -18.80 1.24 25.73
C GLY A 321 -20.22 0.89 25.25
N ALA A 322 -21.23 1.60 25.76
CA ALA A 322 -22.65 1.40 25.42
C ALA A 322 -23.08 2.06 24.08
N ILE A 323 -22.31 3.02 23.57
CA ILE A 323 -22.61 3.73 22.31
C ILE A 323 -22.66 2.74 21.14
N LYS A 324 -21.83 1.69 21.19
CA LYS A 324 -21.79 0.64 20.16
C LYS A 324 -23.14 -0.03 19.94
N ASP A 325 -23.94 -0.22 20.99
CA ASP A 325 -25.22 -0.93 20.89
C ASP A 325 -26.29 -0.08 20.18
N LEU A 326 -26.17 1.25 20.26
CA LEU A 326 -26.99 2.20 19.53
C LEU A 326 -26.59 2.26 18.05
N ILE A 327 -25.28 2.24 17.77
CA ILE A 327 -24.78 2.20 16.39
C ILE A 327 -25.13 0.86 15.72
N ALA A 328 -25.10 -0.26 16.44
CA ALA A 328 -25.35 -1.59 15.89
C ALA A 328 -26.78 -1.80 15.37
N LYS A 329 -27.75 -1.09 15.95
CA LYS A 329 -29.16 -1.15 15.58
C LYS A 329 -29.51 -0.24 14.40
N ARG A 330 -28.55 0.57 13.93
CA ARG A 330 -28.77 1.52 12.85
C ARG A 330 -28.96 0.78 11.53
N VAL A 331 -29.93 1.26 10.77
CA VAL A 331 -30.26 0.80 9.42
C VAL A 331 -29.99 1.96 8.48
N ILE A 332 -29.30 1.68 7.37
CA ILE A 332 -28.93 2.65 6.34
C ILE A 332 -29.82 2.50 5.12
N GLU A 333 -29.57 3.30 4.08
CA GLU A 333 -30.24 3.25 2.79
C GLU A 333 -30.44 1.81 2.26
N GLY A 334 -31.66 1.54 1.76
CA GLY A 334 -32.07 0.21 1.28
C GLY A 334 -32.30 -0.81 2.39
N GLU A 335 -32.63 -0.36 3.61
CA GLU A 335 -32.85 -1.19 4.81
C GLU A 335 -31.65 -2.09 5.16
N ASN A 336 -30.45 -1.69 4.74
CA ASN A 336 -29.24 -2.45 5.02
C ASN A 336 -28.77 -2.17 6.46
N ASN A 337 -28.44 -3.22 7.19
CA ASN A 337 -27.72 -3.09 8.46
C ASN A 337 -26.20 -3.29 8.27
N LEU A 338 -25.45 -3.18 9.36
CA LEU A 338 -23.99 -3.33 9.34
C LEU A 338 -23.52 -4.69 8.75
N LEU A 339 -24.29 -5.76 8.95
CA LEU A 339 -23.96 -7.09 8.41
C LEU A 339 -24.22 -7.19 6.91
N HIS A 340 -25.22 -6.48 6.38
CA HIS A 340 -25.42 -6.37 4.92
C HIS A 340 -24.24 -5.64 4.25
N LEU A 341 -23.65 -4.64 4.90
CA LEU A 341 -22.43 -3.99 4.40
C LEU A 341 -21.21 -4.91 4.42
N ALA A 342 -21.08 -5.73 5.48
CA ALA A 342 -20.06 -6.78 5.52
C ALA A 342 -20.31 -7.86 4.46
N ALA A 343 -21.57 -8.08 4.06
CA ALA A 343 -21.95 -9.07 3.06
C ALA A 343 -21.52 -8.71 1.64
N LYS A 344 -21.41 -7.41 1.31
CA LYS A 344 -20.97 -6.94 -0.02
C LYS A 344 -19.49 -7.28 -0.24
N LEU A 345 -19.12 -7.56 -1.49
CA LEU A 345 -17.74 -7.85 -1.86
C LEU A 345 -16.81 -6.66 -1.54
N ALA A 346 -15.62 -6.92 -1.01
CA ALA A 346 -14.65 -5.87 -0.70
C ALA A 346 -14.24 -5.05 -1.94
N PRO A 347 -13.80 -3.79 -1.76
CA PRO A 347 -13.24 -3.01 -2.87
C PRO A 347 -12.00 -3.67 -3.48
N GLN A 348 -11.77 -3.45 -4.78
CA GLN A 348 -10.75 -4.17 -5.57
C GLN A 348 -9.33 -4.10 -4.97
N ASN A 349 -8.96 -2.97 -4.38
CA ASN A 349 -7.66 -2.77 -3.72
C ASN A 349 -7.46 -3.66 -2.48
N LYS A 350 -8.53 -4.14 -1.84
CA LYS A 350 -8.48 -5.07 -0.69
C LYS A 350 -8.56 -6.53 -1.14
N LEU A 351 -9.26 -6.79 -2.25
CA LEU A 351 -9.37 -8.12 -2.85
C LEU A 351 -8.01 -8.68 -3.30
N SER A 352 -7.10 -7.82 -3.79
CA SER A 352 -5.76 -8.22 -4.26
C SER A 352 -4.74 -8.52 -3.15
N THR A 353 -5.07 -8.33 -1.86
CA THR A 353 -4.10 -8.48 -0.77
C THR A 353 -3.74 -9.94 -0.47
N VAL A 354 -4.60 -10.90 -0.80
CA VAL A 354 -4.41 -12.32 -0.47
C VAL A 354 -4.25 -13.12 -1.76
N SER A 355 -3.19 -13.93 -1.84
CA SER A 355 -2.97 -14.81 -2.99
C SER A 355 -3.89 -16.04 -2.92
N GLY A 356 -4.64 -16.29 -3.99
CA GLY A 356 -5.52 -17.46 -4.14
C GLY A 356 -6.96 -17.21 -3.69
N ALA A 357 -7.90 -17.53 -4.59
CA ALA A 357 -9.34 -17.32 -4.38
C ALA A 357 -9.89 -18.00 -3.11
N ALA A 358 -9.35 -19.16 -2.72
CA ALA A 358 -9.80 -19.88 -1.53
C ALA A 358 -9.45 -19.13 -0.23
N PHE A 359 -8.25 -18.55 -0.15
CA PHE A 359 -7.81 -17.78 1.01
C PHE A 359 -8.50 -16.41 1.06
N GLN A 360 -8.79 -15.81 -0.10
CA GLN A 360 -9.59 -14.60 -0.18
C GLN A 360 -11.03 -14.85 0.29
N MET A 361 -11.67 -15.95 -0.14
CA MET A 361 -12.98 -16.37 0.36
C MET A 361 -12.96 -16.58 1.89
N HIS A 362 -11.91 -17.24 2.40
CA HIS A 362 -11.71 -17.43 3.83
C HIS A 362 -11.63 -16.09 4.58
N ARG A 363 -10.89 -15.11 4.06
CA ARG A 363 -10.77 -13.77 4.66
C ARG A 363 -12.11 -13.02 4.69
N GLU A 364 -12.85 -13.02 3.59
CA GLU A 364 -14.17 -12.37 3.54
C GLU A 364 -15.16 -13.00 4.52
N LEU A 365 -15.13 -14.34 4.67
CA LEU A 365 -15.94 -15.04 5.67
C LEU A 365 -15.56 -14.68 7.10
N LEU A 366 -14.26 -14.61 7.40
CA LEU A 366 -13.80 -14.19 8.73
C LEU A 366 -14.27 -12.75 9.04
N TRP A 367 -14.24 -11.87 8.04
CA TRP A 367 -14.69 -10.49 8.20
C TRP A 367 -16.18 -10.42 8.47
N PHE A 368 -16.97 -11.15 7.67
CA PHE A 368 -18.40 -11.30 7.87
C PHE A 368 -18.72 -11.82 9.28
N LYS A 369 -18.00 -12.84 9.76
CA LYS A 369 -18.14 -13.39 11.12
C LYS A 369 -17.75 -12.40 12.23
N ALA A 370 -16.73 -11.59 12.00
CA ALA A 370 -16.32 -10.57 12.95
C ALA A 370 -17.42 -9.51 13.14
N VAL A 371 -18.05 -9.08 12.05
CA VAL A 371 -19.17 -8.14 12.08
C VAL A 371 -20.44 -8.81 12.64
N GLU A 372 -20.72 -10.07 12.29
CA GLU A 372 -21.87 -10.83 12.80
C GLU A 372 -21.89 -10.90 14.34
N LYS A 373 -20.70 -10.99 14.96
CA LYS A 373 -20.56 -11.07 16.42
C LYS A 373 -21.02 -9.81 17.14
N ILE A 374 -20.92 -8.63 16.51
CA ILE A 374 -21.32 -7.35 17.11
C ILE A 374 -22.76 -6.96 16.78
N VAL A 375 -23.35 -7.52 15.72
CA VAL A 375 -24.72 -7.23 15.29
C VAL A 375 -25.70 -8.04 16.15
N PRO A 376 -26.76 -7.41 16.71
CA PRO A 376 -27.75 -8.12 17.53
C PRO A 376 -28.46 -9.21 16.74
N ASN A 377 -28.87 -10.29 17.43
CA ASN A 377 -29.46 -11.47 16.79
C ASN A 377 -30.67 -11.12 15.90
N SER A 378 -31.55 -10.21 16.33
CA SER A 378 -32.74 -9.80 15.56
C SER A 378 -32.41 -9.18 14.20
N TYR A 379 -31.21 -8.63 14.03
CA TYR A 379 -30.76 -8.00 12.79
C TYR A 379 -30.00 -8.96 11.87
N ARG A 380 -29.62 -10.16 12.34
CA ARG A 380 -28.90 -11.14 11.50
C ARG A 380 -29.76 -11.73 10.39
N ASP A 381 -31.07 -11.79 10.62
CA ASP A 381 -32.06 -12.33 9.68
C ASP A 381 -32.99 -11.25 9.11
N MET A 382 -32.74 -9.98 9.44
CA MET A 382 -33.44 -8.84 8.86
C MET A 382 -33.23 -8.83 7.34
N LYS A 383 -34.30 -8.63 6.58
CA LYS A 383 -34.19 -8.47 5.12
C LYS A 383 -33.97 -7.01 4.77
N ASN A 384 -33.13 -6.76 3.76
CA ASN A 384 -33.00 -5.46 3.15
C ASN A 384 -34.16 -5.19 2.17
N SER A 385 -34.18 -4.02 1.53
CA SER A 385 -35.22 -3.64 0.57
C SER A 385 -35.29 -4.56 -0.66
N ASP A 386 -34.18 -5.23 -1.00
CA ASP A 386 -34.11 -6.24 -2.08
C ASP A 386 -34.62 -7.63 -1.63
N GLY A 387 -35.04 -7.78 -0.37
CA GLY A 387 -35.55 -9.02 0.21
C GLY A 387 -34.47 -10.02 0.66
N TYR A 388 -33.20 -9.65 0.60
CA TYR A 388 -32.09 -10.50 1.02
C TYR A 388 -31.81 -10.37 2.52
N THR A 389 -31.52 -11.48 3.19
CA THR A 389 -30.83 -11.46 4.48
C THR A 389 -29.33 -11.20 4.28
N PRO A 390 -28.58 -10.74 5.29
CA PRO A 390 -27.14 -10.51 5.16
C PRO A 390 -26.39 -11.74 4.66
N ARG A 391 -26.79 -12.92 5.14
CA ARG A 391 -26.17 -14.19 4.73
C ARG A 391 -26.51 -14.55 3.29
N ALA A 392 -27.77 -14.38 2.87
CA ALA A 392 -28.16 -14.61 1.48
C ALA A 392 -27.45 -13.64 0.52
N LEU A 393 -27.30 -12.37 0.92
CA LEU A 393 -26.55 -11.37 0.16
C LEU A 393 -25.06 -11.74 0.05
N PHE A 394 -24.44 -12.23 1.12
CA PHE A 394 -23.05 -12.69 1.10
C PHE A 394 -22.87 -13.85 0.12
N MET A 395 -23.78 -14.83 0.15
CA MET A 395 -23.75 -15.98 -0.76
C MET A 395 -23.83 -15.55 -2.23
N GLU A 396 -24.71 -14.62 -2.55
CA GLU A 396 -24.90 -14.18 -3.94
C GLU A 396 -23.69 -13.37 -4.44
N THR A 397 -23.23 -12.40 -3.65
CA THR A 397 -22.09 -11.54 -4.03
C THR A 397 -20.77 -12.29 -4.12
N HIS A 398 -20.57 -13.35 -3.33
CA HIS A 398 -19.34 -14.15 -3.29
C HIS A 398 -19.42 -15.44 -4.10
N LYS A 399 -20.48 -15.66 -4.88
CA LYS A 399 -20.71 -16.89 -5.64
C LYS A 399 -19.57 -17.24 -6.58
N CYS A 400 -19.06 -16.25 -7.34
CA CYS A 400 -17.94 -16.44 -8.25
C CYS A 400 -16.64 -16.78 -7.49
N LEU A 401 -16.31 -15.98 -6.47
CA LEU A 401 -15.12 -16.19 -5.64
C LEU A 401 -15.11 -17.57 -4.97
N ARG A 402 -16.28 -18.04 -4.52
CA ARG A 402 -16.43 -19.39 -3.96
C ARG A 402 -16.15 -20.48 -4.99
N GLN A 403 -16.65 -20.33 -6.22
CA GLN A 403 -16.40 -21.30 -7.30
C GLN A 403 -14.91 -21.34 -7.70
N GLU A 404 -14.26 -20.18 -7.76
CA GLU A 404 -12.81 -20.08 -7.99
C GLU A 404 -12.02 -20.68 -6.84
N GLY A 405 -12.42 -20.42 -5.60
CA GLY A 405 -11.82 -21.01 -4.41
C GLY A 405 -11.97 -22.53 -4.38
N GLU A 406 -13.13 -23.06 -4.74
CA GLU A 406 -13.37 -24.50 -4.86
C GLU A 406 -12.44 -25.12 -5.91
N ARG A 407 -12.34 -24.49 -7.09
CA ARG A 407 -11.44 -24.94 -8.16
C ARG A 407 -9.99 -24.94 -7.68
N TRP A 408 -9.54 -23.86 -7.06
CA TRP A 408 -8.18 -23.73 -6.54
C TRP A 408 -7.84 -24.81 -5.51
N MET A 409 -8.77 -25.08 -4.57
CA MET A 409 -8.61 -26.12 -3.56
C MET A 409 -8.52 -27.51 -4.18
N LYS A 410 -9.41 -27.82 -5.14
CA LYS A 410 -9.42 -29.12 -5.82
C LYS A 410 -8.15 -29.36 -6.62
N GLU A 411 -7.69 -28.39 -7.41
CA GLU A 411 -6.47 -28.54 -8.19
C GLU A 411 -5.23 -28.69 -7.30
N THR A 412 -5.15 -27.90 -6.23
CA THR A 412 -4.06 -28.00 -5.25
C THR A 412 -4.05 -29.35 -4.53
N ALA A 413 -5.23 -29.84 -4.12
CA ALA A 413 -5.37 -31.14 -3.49
C ALA A 413 -5.02 -32.29 -4.45
N LYS A 414 -5.43 -32.23 -5.74
CA LYS A 414 -5.05 -33.23 -6.75
C LYS A 414 -3.54 -33.28 -6.94
N ALA A 415 -2.88 -32.14 -7.14
CA ALA A 415 -1.43 -32.07 -7.31
C ALA A 415 -0.70 -32.64 -6.08
N SER A 416 -1.13 -32.27 -4.88
CA SER A 416 -0.50 -32.73 -3.64
C SER A 416 -0.78 -34.21 -3.36
N LEU A 417 -1.96 -34.71 -3.73
CA LEU A 417 -2.31 -36.13 -3.65
C LEU A 417 -1.37 -36.98 -4.52
N LEU A 418 -1.03 -36.53 -5.73
CA LEU A 418 -0.07 -37.21 -6.60
C LEU A 418 1.31 -37.29 -5.93
N VAL A 419 1.79 -36.19 -5.34
CA VAL A 419 3.08 -36.16 -4.62
C VAL A 419 3.06 -37.09 -3.41
N ALA A 420 2.00 -37.05 -2.59
CA ALA A 420 1.85 -37.94 -1.44
C ALA A 420 1.78 -39.42 -1.84
N THR A 421 1.14 -39.72 -2.97
CA THR A 421 1.06 -41.08 -3.51
C THR A 421 2.43 -41.57 -4.00
N LEU A 422 3.16 -40.73 -4.73
CA LEU A 422 4.53 -41.05 -5.17
C LEU A 422 5.48 -41.28 -3.99
N LEU A 423 5.43 -40.41 -2.97
CA LEU A 423 6.22 -40.58 -1.75
C LEU A 423 5.86 -41.86 -1.01
N ALA A 424 4.58 -42.19 -0.88
CA ALA A 424 4.13 -43.43 -0.24
C ALA A 424 4.65 -44.67 -0.99
N ILE A 425 4.61 -44.66 -2.32
CA ILE A 425 5.14 -45.76 -3.15
C ILE A 425 6.65 -45.91 -2.96
N VAL A 426 7.39 -44.80 -3.01
CA VAL A 426 8.86 -44.80 -2.84
C VAL A 426 9.24 -45.32 -1.46
N LEU A 427 8.64 -44.79 -0.39
CA LEU A 427 8.91 -45.22 0.99
C LEU A 427 8.52 -46.69 1.20
N PHE A 428 7.36 -47.12 0.71
CA PHE A 428 6.95 -48.53 0.76
C PHE A 428 7.96 -49.44 0.04
N SER A 429 8.47 -49.05 -1.13
CA SER A 429 9.49 -49.81 -1.84
C SER A 429 10.83 -49.86 -1.09
N VAL A 430 11.25 -48.74 -0.50
CA VAL A 430 12.47 -48.63 0.31
C VAL A 430 12.41 -49.49 1.56
N HIS A 431 11.24 -49.58 2.20
CA HIS A 431 11.00 -50.43 3.37
C HIS A 431 11.38 -51.89 3.15
N PHE A 432 11.00 -52.46 1.99
CA PHE A 432 11.29 -53.86 1.66
C PHE A 432 12.63 -54.06 0.97
N SER A 433 13.28 -52.99 0.51
CA SER A 433 14.57 -53.03 -0.16
C SER A 433 15.74 -52.80 0.82
N VAL A 434 15.59 -53.22 2.09
CA VAL A 434 16.53 -52.96 3.20
C VAL A 434 17.98 -53.21 2.77
N PRO A 435 18.89 -52.23 2.90
CA PRO A 435 20.29 -52.41 2.57
C PRO A 435 20.98 -53.26 3.65
N GLY A 436 21.08 -54.57 3.43
CA GLY A 436 21.81 -55.49 4.30
C GLY A 436 22.21 -56.78 3.59
N ARG A 437 23.32 -57.40 4.01
CA ARG A 437 23.59 -58.80 3.60
C ARG A 437 22.61 -59.68 4.35
N PHE A 438 21.92 -60.59 3.69
CA PHE A 438 21.14 -61.60 4.39
C PHE A 438 22.08 -62.74 4.79
N ASP A 439 22.04 -63.15 6.06
CA ASP A 439 22.67 -64.40 6.48
C ASP A 439 22.02 -65.58 5.74
N TYR A 440 22.69 -66.74 5.72
CA TYR A 440 22.15 -67.98 5.12
C TYR A 440 20.81 -68.44 5.73
N SER A 441 20.41 -67.85 6.88
CA SER A 441 19.14 -68.04 7.58
C SER A 441 18.04 -67.04 7.16
N GLY A 442 18.32 -66.10 6.25
CA GLY A 442 17.40 -65.07 5.79
C GLY A 442 17.26 -63.85 6.71
N GLN A 443 18.09 -63.72 7.74
CA GLN A 443 18.08 -62.53 8.62
C GLN A 443 18.98 -61.41 8.07
N PRO A 444 18.54 -60.14 8.09
CA PRO A 444 19.35 -59.02 7.62
C PRO A 444 20.51 -58.74 8.59
N VAL A 445 21.74 -58.87 8.12
CA VAL A 445 22.96 -58.46 8.82
C VAL A 445 23.12 -56.96 8.69
N LEU A 446 22.72 -56.24 9.73
CA LEU A 446 22.81 -54.79 9.82
C LEU A 446 24.21 -54.39 10.29
N GLN A 447 24.99 -53.73 9.43
CA GLN A 447 26.40 -53.40 9.68
C GLN A 447 26.56 -52.35 10.81
N ASN A 448 25.62 -51.41 10.94
CA ASN A 448 25.52 -50.48 12.08
C ASN A 448 24.08 -50.48 12.63
N GLN A 449 23.87 -51.15 13.78
CA GLN A 449 22.55 -51.33 14.38
C GLN A 449 21.84 -49.99 14.68
N ASN A 450 22.59 -48.96 15.07
CA ASN A 450 22.02 -47.65 15.41
C ASN A 450 21.49 -46.94 14.16
N LEU A 451 22.29 -46.87 13.08
CA LEU A 451 21.88 -46.20 11.83
C LEU A 451 20.77 -46.95 11.11
N SER A 452 20.78 -48.28 11.15
CA SER A 452 19.70 -49.08 10.55
C SER A 452 18.38 -48.95 11.32
N GLY A 453 18.41 -48.82 12.65
CA GLY A 453 17.21 -48.53 13.44
C GLY A 453 16.60 -47.17 13.10
N VAL A 454 17.45 -46.14 12.93
CA VAL A 454 17.03 -44.80 12.48
C VAL A 454 16.41 -44.85 11.09
N PHE A 455 17.00 -45.61 10.17
CA PHE A 455 16.45 -45.81 8.82
C PHE A 455 15.03 -46.38 8.85
N LEU A 456 14.83 -47.53 9.53
CA LEU A 456 13.53 -48.21 9.59
C LEU A 456 12.45 -47.36 10.27
N MET A 457 12.80 -46.68 11.36
CA MET A 457 11.86 -45.82 12.09
C MET A 457 11.46 -44.61 11.23
N SER A 458 12.43 -43.98 10.58
CA SER A 458 12.18 -42.81 9.73
C SER A 458 11.34 -43.17 8.50
N ASP A 459 11.62 -44.32 7.87
CA ASP A 459 10.83 -44.82 6.75
C ASP A 459 9.37 -45.12 7.15
N ALA A 460 9.15 -45.78 8.29
CA ALA A 460 7.81 -46.04 8.82
C ALA A 460 7.04 -44.75 9.14
N ILE A 461 7.70 -43.76 9.78
CA ILE A 461 7.11 -42.43 10.03
C ILE A 461 6.74 -41.76 8.71
N GLY A 462 7.63 -41.81 7.72
CA GLY A 462 7.40 -41.24 6.40
C GLY A 462 6.18 -41.85 5.73
N LEU A 463 6.07 -43.19 5.75
CA LEU A 463 4.97 -43.91 5.12
C LEU A 463 3.62 -43.54 5.75
N VAL A 464 3.53 -43.59 7.08
CA VAL A 464 2.31 -43.21 7.81
C VAL A 464 1.93 -41.75 7.51
N ALA A 465 2.92 -40.84 7.55
CA ALA A 465 2.69 -39.43 7.27
C ALA A 465 2.25 -39.19 5.80
N SER A 466 2.77 -39.95 4.84
CA SER A 466 2.36 -39.87 3.44
C SER A 466 0.93 -40.38 3.23
N SER A 467 0.57 -41.49 3.87
CA SER A 467 -0.79 -42.03 3.85
C SER A 467 -1.80 -41.10 4.52
N THR A 468 -1.46 -40.49 5.66
CA THR A 468 -2.30 -39.47 6.31
C THR A 468 -2.49 -38.26 5.40
N SER A 469 -1.44 -37.79 4.74
CA SER A 469 -1.50 -36.69 3.77
C SER A 469 -2.45 -37.02 2.60
N MET A 470 -2.32 -38.23 2.05
CA MET A 470 -3.20 -38.75 0.98
C MET A 470 -4.67 -38.74 1.40
N LEU A 471 -5.01 -39.26 2.59
CA LEU A 471 -6.38 -39.27 3.09
C LEU A 471 -6.95 -37.86 3.28
N MET A 472 -6.13 -36.92 3.75
CA MET A 472 -6.56 -35.51 3.89
C MET A 472 -6.86 -34.86 2.54
N PHE A 473 -5.98 -35.02 1.54
CA PHE A 473 -6.24 -34.47 0.20
C PHE A 473 -7.45 -35.13 -0.47
N LEU A 474 -7.66 -36.44 -0.29
CA LEU A 474 -8.88 -37.11 -0.76
C LEU A 474 -10.14 -36.55 -0.07
N SER A 475 -10.07 -36.27 1.23
CA SER A 475 -11.16 -35.62 1.99
C SER A 475 -11.48 -34.20 1.49
N ILE A 476 -10.50 -33.48 0.94
CA ILE A 476 -10.71 -32.17 0.31
C ILE A 476 -11.48 -32.33 -1.01
N LEU A 477 -11.15 -33.35 -1.82
CA LEU A 477 -11.83 -33.58 -3.11
C LEU A 477 -13.31 -33.97 -2.94
N THR A 478 -13.66 -34.65 -1.85
CA THR A 478 -15.04 -35.08 -1.54
C THR A 478 -15.82 -34.11 -0.67
N SER A 479 -15.26 -32.94 -0.35
CA SER A 479 -15.94 -31.93 0.48
C SER A 479 -17.08 -31.22 -0.28
N ARG A 480 -18.06 -30.70 0.48
CA ARG A 480 -19.27 -30.05 -0.08
C ARG A 480 -19.04 -28.63 -0.60
N TYR A 481 -17.96 -27.96 -0.16
CA TYR A 481 -17.63 -26.57 -0.51
C TYR A 481 -18.79 -25.58 -0.28
N ALA A 482 -19.55 -25.79 0.80
CA ALA A 482 -20.43 -24.74 1.30
C ALA A 482 -19.58 -23.55 1.78
N GLU A 483 -20.15 -22.34 1.81
CA GLU A 483 -19.45 -21.14 2.27
C GLU A 483 -18.72 -21.37 3.61
N ILE A 484 -19.39 -22.02 4.58
CA ILE A 484 -18.86 -22.21 5.93
C ILE A 484 -17.72 -23.23 5.97
N ASP A 485 -17.64 -24.09 4.95
CA ASP A 485 -16.58 -25.08 4.84
C ASP A 485 -15.23 -24.39 4.53
N PHE A 486 -15.24 -23.23 3.86
CA PHE A 486 -14.05 -22.40 3.65
C PHE A 486 -13.56 -21.71 4.93
N LEU A 487 -14.36 -21.67 6.01
CA LEU A 487 -13.96 -21.04 7.26
C LEU A 487 -13.05 -21.94 8.11
N VAL A 488 -13.36 -23.23 8.22
CA VAL A 488 -12.63 -24.14 9.12
C VAL A 488 -12.31 -25.46 8.44
N SER A 489 -13.33 -26.17 7.94
CA SER A 489 -13.20 -27.55 7.47
C SER A 489 -12.13 -27.72 6.38
N VAL A 490 -12.23 -26.95 5.30
CA VAL A 490 -11.37 -27.10 4.12
C VAL A 490 -9.94 -26.61 4.39
N PRO A 491 -9.71 -25.40 4.96
CA PRO A 491 -8.36 -24.97 5.33
C PRO A 491 -7.67 -25.90 6.33
N PHE A 492 -8.41 -26.42 7.32
CA PHE A 492 -7.83 -27.30 8.33
C PHE A 492 -7.37 -28.64 7.74
N LYS A 493 -8.19 -29.26 6.87
CA LYS A 493 -7.78 -30.45 6.11
C LYS A 493 -6.54 -30.20 5.27
N LEU A 494 -6.46 -29.04 4.61
CA LEU A 494 -5.29 -28.65 3.80
C LEU A 494 -4.03 -28.53 4.66
N MET A 495 -4.14 -27.89 5.83
CA MET A 495 -3.03 -27.76 6.78
C MET A 495 -2.54 -29.11 7.29
N ILE A 496 -3.44 -30.03 7.67
CA ILE A 496 -3.04 -31.40 8.08
C ILE A 496 -2.38 -32.12 6.89
N GLY A 497 -2.95 -32.00 5.69
CA GLY A 497 -2.39 -32.60 4.48
C GLY A 497 -0.94 -32.17 4.22
N PHE A 498 -0.67 -30.86 4.23
CA PHE A 498 0.68 -30.34 3.98
C PHE A 498 1.66 -30.58 5.13
N THR A 499 1.22 -30.46 6.39
CA THR A 499 2.10 -30.75 7.54
C THR A 499 2.53 -32.21 7.54
N SER A 500 1.60 -33.14 7.29
CA SER A 500 1.90 -34.56 7.14
C SER A 500 2.80 -34.85 5.93
N LEU A 501 2.61 -34.14 4.81
CA LEU A 501 3.48 -34.25 3.64
C LEU A 501 4.92 -33.81 3.94
N PHE A 502 5.08 -32.70 4.66
CA PHE A 502 6.39 -32.18 5.05
C PHE A 502 7.12 -33.13 6.01
N ILE A 503 6.40 -33.74 6.96
CA ILE A 503 6.93 -34.80 7.83
C ILE A 503 7.40 -35.98 6.99
N SER A 504 6.61 -36.42 6.01
CA SER A 504 6.98 -37.51 5.09
C SER A 504 8.27 -37.23 4.32
N VAL A 505 8.38 -36.06 3.71
CA VAL A 505 9.60 -35.65 2.97
C VAL A 505 10.81 -35.59 3.90
N SER A 506 10.66 -35.00 5.09
CA SER A 506 11.76 -34.90 6.06
C SER A 506 12.23 -36.28 6.52
N ALA A 507 11.28 -37.18 6.80
CA ALA A 507 11.57 -38.55 7.20
C ALA A 507 12.24 -39.35 6.06
N MET A 508 11.85 -39.11 4.81
CA MET A 508 12.53 -39.68 3.63
C MET A 508 13.98 -39.22 3.52
N VAL A 509 14.28 -37.93 3.75
CA VAL A 509 15.65 -37.40 3.71
C VAL A 509 16.50 -37.99 4.84
N VAL A 510 15.94 -38.16 6.03
CA VAL A 510 16.62 -38.82 7.16
C VAL A 510 16.89 -40.29 6.85
N ALA A 511 15.91 -41.02 6.31
CA ALA A 511 16.09 -42.41 5.89
C ALA A 511 17.18 -42.53 4.83
N PHE A 512 17.17 -41.67 3.80
CA PHE A 512 18.21 -41.63 2.78
C PHE A 512 19.60 -41.36 3.38
N SER A 513 19.71 -40.39 4.28
CA SER A 513 20.98 -40.03 4.93
C SER A 513 21.52 -41.17 5.80
N ALA A 514 20.66 -41.84 6.58
CA ALA A 514 21.03 -42.99 7.39
C ALA A 514 21.51 -44.17 6.53
N SER A 515 20.80 -44.44 5.42
CA SER A 515 21.19 -45.47 4.45
C SER A 515 22.53 -45.16 3.77
N PHE A 516 22.74 -43.90 3.39
CA PHE A 516 24.01 -43.45 2.79
C PHE A 516 25.18 -43.58 3.75
N LEU A 517 25.05 -43.06 4.98
CA LEU A 517 26.09 -43.16 6.01
C LEU A 517 26.40 -44.62 6.36
N SER A 518 25.37 -45.48 6.45
CA SER A 518 25.55 -46.90 6.71
C SER A 518 26.32 -47.63 5.60
N LYS A 519 26.36 -47.10 4.37
CA LYS A 519 27.07 -47.71 3.23
C LYS A 519 28.48 -47.15 3.00
N TYR A 520 28.73 -45.88 3.33
CA TYR A 520 29.94 -45.16 2.92
C TYR A 520 30.80 -44.61 4.05
N VAL A 521 30.30 -44.59 5.30
CA VAL A 521 31.11 -44.23 6.47
C VAL A 521 31.43 -45.52 7.22
N LEU A 522 32.47 -46.19 6.74
CA LEU A 522 33.22 -47.24 7.44
C LEU A 522 34.67 -47.19 6.98
#